data_AF-A0A1J8QHY3-F1
#
_entry.id   AF-A0A1J8QHY3-F1
#
_cell.length_a   1.000
_cell.length_b   1.000
_cell.length_c   1.000
_cell.angle_alpha   90.00
_cell.angle_beta   90.00
_cell.angle_gamma   90.00
#
_symmetry.space_group_name_H-M   'P 1'
#
loop_
_entity.id
_entity.type
_entity.pdbx_description
1 polymer ?
#
loop_
_entity_poly.entity_id
_entity_poly.type
_entity_poly.pdbx_seq_one_letter_code
_entity_poly.pdbx_strand_id
1 'polypeptide(L)'
;RIHSTQELKPFTALRFLFVGTSQARDPDAVAAFLSHMCPLECKLDISITWTAFSSRSCRELDNDVLWEISRRSIHWKKVLDLLIQPHGEKENSKALQEEAEDLSSPLLITHDSCIIV
;
A
#
# COMPACT_ATOMS: atom_id res chain seq x y z
N ARG A 1 -22.39 20.81 10.62
CA ARG A 1 -21.44 20.92 9.48
C ARG A 1 -20.85 19.54 9.29
N ILE A 2 -21.32 18.80 8.28
CA ILE A 2 -20.73 17.51 7.92
C ILE A 2 -19.51 17.87 7.07
N HIS A 3 -18.31 17.68 7.60
CA HIS A 3 -17.12 17.78 6.77
C HIS A 3 -17.20 16.66 5.75
N SER A 4 -17.38 17.02 4.47
CA SER A 4 -17.20 16.08 3.37
C SER A 4 -15.83 15.44 3.56
N THR A 5 -15.80 14.11 3.68
CA THR A 5 -14.57 13.32 3.62
C THR A 5 -13.93 13.64 2.29
N GLN A 6 -12.98 14.57 2.31
CA GLN A 6 -12.25 15.00 1.15
C GLN A 6 -11.44 13.78 0.70
N GLU A 7 -11.84 13.16 -0.41
CA GLU A 7 -11.12 12.01 -0.95
C GLU A 7 -9.68 12.44 -1.23
N LEU A 8 -8.74 11.78 -0.55
CA LEU A 8 -7.33 12.00 -0.79
C LEU A 8 -6.99 11.40 -2.16
N LYS A 9 -6.43 12.24 -3.05
CA LYS A 9 -5.99 11.78 -4.36
C LYS A 9 -4.66 11.04 -4.23
N PRO A 10 -4.54 9.82 -4.78
CA PRO A 10 -3.27 9.09 -4.79
C PRO A 10 -2.18 9.85 -5.55
N PHE A 11 -0.92 9.62 -5.17
CA PHE A 11 0.24 10.15 -5.88
C PHE A 11 0.59 9.25 -7.07
N THR A 12 -0.21 9.32 -8.13
CA THR A 12 -0.09 8.44 -9.31
C THR A 12 1.28 8.44 -10.00
N ALA A 13 2.05 9.52 -9.86
CA ALA A 13 3.40 9.63 -10.44
C ALA A 13 4.53 9.24 -9.45
N LEU A 14 4.21 8.87 -8.21
CA LEU A 14 5.20 8.55 -7.18
C LEU A 14 5.85 7.20 -7.47
N ARG A 15 7.17 7.21 -7.67
CA ARG A 15 7.95 5.98 -7.94
C ARG A 15 8.79 5.52 -6.76
N PHE A 16 9.19 6.46 -5.90
CA PHE A 16 10.05 6.22 -4.76
C PHE A 16 9.58 7.04 -3.57
N LEU A 17 9.46 6.40 -2.41
CA LEU A 17 9.19 7.05 -1.14
C LEU A 17 10.37 6.79 -0.20
N PHE A 18 11.10 7.84 0.15
CA PHE A 18 12.22 7.78 1.09
C PHE A 18 11.74 8.18 2.47
N VAL A 19 11.87 7.30 3.46
CA VAL A 19 11.35 7.55 4.82
C VAL A 19 12.43 8.05 5.79
N GLY A 20 13.70 7.92 5.41
CA GLY A 20 14.85 8.41 6.17
C GLY A 20 14.86 7.87 7.61
N THR A 21 14.95 8.78 8.58
CA THR A 21 15.01 8.46 10.03
C THR A 21 13.67 8.63 10.75
N SER A 22 12.57 8.76 10.00
CA SER A 22 11.23 8.89 10.57
C SER A 22 10.79 7.59 11.26
N GLN A 23 9.83 7.69 12.17
CA GLN A 23 9.29 6.54 12.89
C GLN A 23 7.85 6.25 12.44
N ALA A 24 7.59 5.03 11.98
CA ALA A 24 6.24 4.51 11.80
C ALA A 24 5.70 4.02 13.16
N ARG A 25 5.01 4.90 13.91
CA ARG A 25 4.50 4.58 15.25
C ARG A 25 3.46 3.47 15.24
N ASP A 26 2.61 3.46 14.23
CA ASP A 26 1.61 2.42 13.97
C ASP A 26 1.84 1.88 12.54
N PRO A 27 2.61 0.78 12.40
CA PRO A 27 2.93 0.22 11.09
C PRO A 27 1.69 -0.18 10.28
N ASP A 28 0.64 -0.65 10.94
CA ASP A 28 -0.57 -1.15 10.30
C ASP A 28 -1.39 0.00 9.73
N ALA A 29 -1.61 1.06 10.52
CA ALA A 29 -2.27 2.28 10.04
C ALA A 29 -1.48 2.99 8.94
N VAL A 30 -0.14 3.03 9.06
CA VAL A 30 0.74 3.62 8.04
C VAL A 30 0.69 2.81 6.73
N ALA A 31 0.74 1.48 6.79
CA ALA A 31 0.62 0.63 5.60
C ALA A 31 -0.75 0.81 4.93
N ALA A 32 -1.83 0.82 5.72
CA ALA A 32 -3.17 1.09 5.20
C ALA A 32 -3.22 2.45 4.49
N PHE A 33 -2.71 3.51 5.09
CA PHE A 33 -2.66 4.83 4.47
C PHE A 33 -1.83 4.84 3.16
N LEU A 34 -0.62 4.26 3.19
CA LEU A 34 0.25 4.23 2.02
C LEU A 34 -0.34 3.40 0.87
N SER A 35 -1.09 2.34 1.15
CA SER A 35 -1.79 1.57 0.10
C SER A 35 -2.86 2.38 -0.65
N HIS A 36 -3.38 3.46 -0.06
CA HIS A 36 -4.30 4.37 -0.73
C HIS A 36 -3.57 5.49 -1.48
N MET A 37 -2.37 5.87 -1.03
CA MET A 37 -1.65 7.03 -1.55
C MET A 37 -0.59 6.68 -2.59
N CYS A 38 0.04 5.52 -2.48
CA CYS A 38 1.15 5.09 -3.32
C CYS A 38 0.64 4.14 -4.42
N PRO A 39 1.06 4.35 -5.68
CA PRO A 39 0.83 3.36 -6.73
C PRO A 39 1.61 2.09 -6.42
N LEU A 40 1.19 0.99 -7.04
CA LEU A 40 1.68 -0.36 -6.76
C LEU A 40 3.18 -0.52 -7.06
N GLU A 41 3.68 0.21 -8.05
CA GLU A 41 5.08 0.20 -8.45
C GLU A 41 5.95 1.13 -7.59
N CYS A 42 5.36 1.86 -6.64
CA CYS A 42 6.09 2.76 -5.76
C CYS A 42 7.01 1.97 -4.82
N LYS A 43 8.31 2.23 -4.90
CA LYS A 43 9.32 1.62 -4.03
C LYS A 43 9.46 2.40 -2.74
N LEU A 44 9.34 1.71 -1.61
CA LEU A 44 9.63 2.27 -0.29
C LEU A 44 11.10 2.03 0.06
N ASP A 45 11.85 3.11 0.27
CA ASP A 45 13.27 3.05 0.64
C ASP A 45 13.47 3.49 2.10
N ILE A 46 13.93 2.53 2.91
CA ILE A 46 14.18 2.65 4.35
C ILE A 46 15.67 2.98 4.62
N SER A 47 16.49 3.06 3.57
CA SER A 47 17.90 3.34 3.69
C SER A 47 18.18 4.77 4.13
N ILE A 48 19.30 4.91 4.81
CA ILE A 48 19.85 6.19 5.23
C ILE A 48 21.05 6.46 4.35
N THR A 49 20.85 7.32 3.36
CA THR A 49 21.85 7.60 2.34
C THR A 49 22.90 8.60 2.83
N TRP A 50 22.58 9.48 3.79
CA TRP A 50 23.49 10.54 4.24
C TRP A 50 24.72 10.05 5.01
N THR A 51 24.68 8.84 5.60
CA THR A 51 25.85 8.23 6.25
C THR A 51 26.87 7.67 5.24
N ALA A 52 26.47 7.45 3.98
CA ALA A 52 27.34 6.89 2.95
C ALA A 52 28.18 7.95 2.21
N PHE A 53 27.72 9.20 2.13
CA PHE A 53 28.28 10.22 1.23
C PHE A 53 29.18 11.29 1.88
N SER A 54 29.33 11.33 3.22
CA SER A 54 30.11 12.40 3.89
C SER A 54 31.61 12.06 4.03
N SER A 55 32.50 13.06 4.08
CA SER A 55 33.96 12.89 4.26
C SER A 55 34.31 12.40 5.69
N ARG A 56 35.52 11.85 5.89
CA ARG A 56 35.93 11.10 7.11
C ARG A 56 35.62 11.76 8.47
N SER A 57 35.51 13.09 8.57
CA SER A 57 35.24 13.78 9.84
C SER A 57 33.75 13.83 10.24
N CYS A 58 32.82 13.44 9.36
CA CYS A 58 31.38 13.39 9.64
C CYS A 58 30.83 11.94 9.70
N ARG A 59 31.72 10.93 9.77
CA ARG A 59 31.38 9.52 9.53
C ARG A 59 31.07 8.69 10.76
N GLU A 60 31.51 9.10 11.94
CA GLU A 60 31.21 8.35 13.16
C GLU A 60 29.97 8.94 13.79
N LEU A 61 28.81 8.47 13.33
CA LEU A 61 27.64 8.55 14.18
C LEU A 61 27.94 7.75 15.44
N ASP A 62 27.64 8.38 16.57
CA ASP A 62 27.65 7.69 17.84
C ASP A 62 26.79 6.40 17.76
N ASN A 63 27.26 5.35 18.42
CA ASN A 63 26.63 4.03 18.35
C ASN A 63 25.18 4.07 18.84
N ASP A 64 24.83 4.93 19.81
CA ASP A 64 23.46 5.08 20.28
C ASP A 64 22.58 5.70 19.21
N VAL A 65 23.12 6.61 18.40
CA VAL A 65 22.40 7.22 17.27
C VAL A 65 22.17 6.18 16.17
N LEU A 66 23.19 5.36 15.85
CA LEU A 66 23.03 4.23 14.90
C LEU A 66 22.01 3.21 15.37
N TRP A 67 22.01 2.91 16.67
CA TRP A 67 21.05 2.02 17.30
C TRP A 67 19.62 2.58 17.20
N GLU A 68 19.42 3.85 17.56
CA GLU A 68 18.11 4.49 17.50
C GLU A 68 17.57 4.55 16.06
N ILE A 69 18.44 4.86 15.10
CA ILE A 69 18.15 4.79 13.67
C ILE A 69 17.66 3.40 13.28
N SER A 70 18.44 2.37 13.63
CA SER A 70 18.13 0.98 13.30
C SER A 70 16.81 0.54 13.92
N ARG A 71 16.54 0.96 15.16
CA ARG A 71 15.29 0.71 15.88
C ARG A 71 14.08 1.29 15.15
N ARG A 72 14.19 2.49 14.59
CA ARG A 72 13.10 3.12 13.82
C ARG A 72 12.89 2.42 12.48
N SER A 73 13.97 1.99 11.82
CA SER A 73 13.89 1.25 10.56
C SER A 73 13.13 -0.07 10.67
N ILE A 74 13.15 -0.74 11.83
CA ILE A 74 12.38 -1.99 12.06
C ILE A 74 10.87 -1.78 11.81
N HIS A 75 10.31 -0.66 12.25
CA HIS A 75 8.88 -0.38 12.08
C HIS A 75 8.54 -0.19 10.60
N TRP A 76 9.41 0.47 9.85
CA TRP A 76 9.26 0.64 8.41
C TRP A 76 9.43 -0.65 7.62
N LYS A 77 10.25 -1.60 8.10
CA LYS A 77 10.32 -2.94 7.51
C LYS A 77 8.98 -3.67 7.62
N LYS A 78 8.32 -3.60 8.78
CA LYS A 78 6.96 -4.14 8.96
C LYS A 78 5.96 -3.48 7.99
N VAL A 79 6.02 -2.15 7.82
CA VAL A 79 5.18 -1.44 6.83
C VAL A 79 5.41 -1.98 5.42
N LEU A 80 6.67 -2.20 5.03
CA LEU A 80 7.01 -2.75 3.72
C LEU A 80 6.42 -4.14 3.52
N ASP A 81 6.56 -5.03 4.51
CA ASP A 81 6.00 -6.38 4.46
C ASP A 81 4.47 -6.35 4.29
N LEU A 82 3.79 -5.44 5.01
CA LEU A 82 2.35 -5.23 4.94
C LEU A 82 1.88 -4.57 3.63
N LEU A 83 2.75 -3.89 2.88
CA LEU A 83 2.41 -3.35 1.56
C LEU A 83 2.55 -4.42 0.46
N ILE A 84 3.42 -5.41 0.67
CA ILE A 84 3.64 -6.52 -0.26
C ILE A 84 2.54 -7.59 -0.13
N GLN A 85 2.10 -7.90 1.10
CA GLN A 85 1.06 -8.92 1.37
C GLN A 85 -0.31 -8.70 0.68
N PRO A 86 -0.95 -7.51 0.71
CA PRO A 86 -2.30 -7.31 0.17
C PRO A 86 -2.35 -7.37 -1.36
N HIS A 87 -1.20 -7.43 -2.04
CA HIS A 87 -1.15 -7.39 -3.49
C HIS A 87 -1.43 -8.74 -4.16
N GLY A 88 -1.20 -9.86 -3.47
CA GLY A 88 -1.54 -11.20 -3.96
C GLY A 88 -3.04 -11.54 -3.87
N GLU A 89 -3.77 -10.87 -2.98
CA GLU A 89 -5.19 -11.18 -2.71
C GLU A 89 -6.16 -10.23 -3.44
N LYS A 90 -5.76 -8.96 -3.65
CA LYS A 90 -6.65 -7.95 -4.27
C LYS A 90 -6.82 -8.13 -5.79
N GLU A 91 -5.82 -8.69 -6.47
CA GLU A 91 -5.93 -9.03 -7.91
C GLU A 91 -6.75 -10.31 -8.11
N ASN A 92 -6.58 -11.32 -7.27
CA ASN A 92 -7.38 -12.54 -7.31
C ASN A 92 -8.85 -12.29 -6.98
N SER A 93 -9.17 -11.42 -6.02
CA SER A 93 -10.56 -11.11 -5.67
C SER A 93 -11.30 -10.32 -6.76
N LYS A 94 -10.61 -9.44 -7.51
CA LYS A 94 -11.22 -8.79 -8.68
C LYS A 94 -11.45 -9.76 -9.83
N ALA A 95 -10.47 -10.61 -10.15
CA ALA A 95 -10.62 -11.62 -11.20
C ALA A 95 -11.73 -12.64 -10.85
N LEU A 96 -11.80 -13.08 -9.59
CA LEU A 96 -12.86 -13.99 -9.12
C LEU A 96 -14.24 -13.32 -9.07
N GLN A 97 -14.32 -12.01 -8.83
CA GLN A 97 -15.60 -11.29 -8.86
C GLN A 97 -16.08 -11.04 -10.30
N GLU A 98 -15.16 -10.78 -11.24
CA GLU A 98 -15.48 -10.68 -12.67
C GLU A 98 -15.95 -12.04 -13.24
N GLU A 99 -15.31 -13.16 -12.86
CA GLU A 99 -15.77 -14.51 -13.24
C GLU A 99 -17.10 -14.92 -12.57
N ALA A 100 -17.34 -14.49 -11.32
CA ALA A 100 -18.61 -14.77 -10.63
C ALA A 100 -19.79 -13.95 -11.18
N GLU A 101 -19.54 -12.74 -11.67
CA GLU A 101 -20.57 -11.90 -12.30
C GLU A 101 -20.92 -12.39 -13.73
N ASP A 102 -19.94 -12.92 -14.49
CA ASP A 102 -20.17 -13.46 -15.85
C ASP A 102 -21.03 -14.75 -15.82
N LEU A 103 -20.90 -15.56 -14.76
CA LEU A 103 -21.74 -16.74 -14.51
C LEU A 103 -23.11 -16.42 -13.90
N SER A 104 -23.37 -15.17 -13.51
CA SER A 104 -24.65 -14.75 -12.92
C SER A 104 -25.63 -14.13 -13.93
N SER A 105 -25.29 -14.13 -15.22
CA SER A 105 -26.20 -13.71 -16.28
C SER A 105 -27.54 -14.48 -16.15
N PRO A 106 -28.67 -13.78 -15.95
CA PRO A 106 -29.95 -14.45 -15.81
C PRO A 106 -30.26 -15.15 -17.13
N LEU A 107 -30.34 -16.49 -17.08
CA LEU A 107 -31.07 -17.27 -18.06
C LEU A 107 -32.52 -16.78 -18.03
N LEU A 108 -32.82 -15.78 -18.87
CA LEU A 108 -34.14 -15.45 -19.36
C LEU A 108 -34.63 -16.65 -20.17
N ILE A 109 -35.13 -17.68 -19.49
CA ILE A 109 -36.04 -18.63 -20.11
C ILE A 109 -37.43 -18.06 -19.90
N THR A 110 -37.84 -17.27 -20.89
CA THR A 110 -39.22 -16.94 -21.14
C THR A 110 -40.04 -18.23 -21.22
N HIS A 111 -41.02 -18.40 -20.36
CA HIS A 111 -42.17 -19.20 -20.67
C HIS A 111 -43.41 -18.34 -20.49
N ASP A 112 -43.66 -17.52 -21.50
CA ASP A 112 -44.97 -16.91 -21.70
C ASP A 112 -46.02 -18.00 -21.85
N SER A 113 -47.11 -17.82 -21.13
CA SER A 113 -48.34 -18.57 -21.32
C SER A 113 -48.99 -18.19 -22.64
N CYS A 114 -49.43 -19.16 -23.42
CA CYS A 114 -50.46 -18.99 -24.45
C CYS A 114 -51.44 -20.16 -24.39
N ILE A 115 -52.70 -19.85 -24.07
CA ILE A 115 -53.89 -20.67 -24.37
C ILE A 115 -54.39 -20.26 -25.77
N ILE A 116 -55.23 -21.12 -26.39
CA ILE A 116 -56.13 -20.97 -27.58
C ILE A 116 -55.63 -21.85 -28.75
N VAL A 117 -56.33 -22.84 -29.33
CA VAL A 117 -57.75 -23.26 -29.43
C VAL A 117 -57.90 -24.74 -29.04
#